data_AF-M9PFJ4-F1
#
_entry.id   AF-M9PFJ4-F1
#
_cell.length_a   1.000
_cell.length_b   1.000
_cell.length_c   1.000
_cell.angle_alpha   90.00
_cell.angle_beta   90.00
_cell.angle_gamma   90.00
#
_symmetry.space_group_name_H-M   'P 1'
#
loop_
_entity.id
_entity.type
_entity.pdbx_description
1 polymer ?
#
loop_
_entity_poly.entity_id
_entity_poly.type
_entity_poly.pdbx_seq_one_letter_code
_entity_poly.pdbx_strand_id
1 'polypeptide(L)'
;MHIGSLLSLATHVNLLIIDEQIRRQYVVLHFSRFFLFLKPMSCELIALNISFIINIYACILSLIMLGYQIPALYLNTTFYTPKDYRYNQGLLGNFMAFMGKRGLWTFISPSIRSPLPHDGTKWQTKQAPTTF
;
A
#
# COMPACT_ATOMS: atom_id res chain seq x y z
N MET A 1 13.68 -6.69 2.04
CA MET A 1 13.45 -5.55 2.96
C MET A 1 12.09 -5.55 3.64
N HIS A 2 10.99 -5.99 3.01
CA HIS A 2 9.64 -5.89 3.60
C HIS A 2 9.37 -6.82 4.80
N ILE A 3 9.97 -8.01 4.85
CA ILE A 3 9.79 -8.96 5.95
C ILE A 3 10.26 -8.35 7.28
N GLY A 4 11.37 -7.60 7.28
CA GLY A 4 11.91 -6.97 8.49
C GLY A 4 10.98 -5.90 9.08
N SER A 5 10.43 -5.03 8.24
CA SER A 5 9.47 -4.00 8.68
C SER A 5 8.16 -4.62 9.20
N LEU A 6 7.69 -5.68 8.55
CA LEU A 6 6.46 -6.37 8.95
C LEU A 6 6.65 -7.12 10.27
N LEU A 7 7.80 -7.78 10.45
CA LEU A 7 8.18 -8.43 11.71
C LEU A 7 8.38 -7.40 12.83
N SER A 8 9.01 -6.25 12.54
CA SER A 8 9.16 -5.13 13.47
C SER A 8 7.80 -4.57 13.88
N LEU A 9 6.88 -4.32 12.94
CA LEU A 9 5.54 -3.85 13.27
C LEU A 9 4.80 -4.88 14.14
N ALA A 10 4.87 -6.16 13.78
CA ALA A 10 4.23 -7.24 14.54
C ALA A 10 4.79 -7.34 15.97
N THR A 11 6.10 -7.22 16.18
CA THR A 11 6.70 -7.23 17.53
C THR A 11 6.27 -6.01 18.33
N HIS A 12 6.19 -4.82 17.74
CA HIS A 12 5.69 -3.64 18.43
C HIS A 12 4.20 -3.75 18.79
N VAL A 13 3.37 -4.33 17.92
CA VAL A 13 1.96 -4.62 18.21
C VAL A 13 1.82 -5.63 19.35
N ASN A 14 2.65 -6.68 19.37
CA ASN A 14 2.64 -7.66 20.46
C ASN A 14 3.10 -7.04 21.79
N LEU A 15 4.16 -6.23 21.80
CA LEU A 15 4.61 -5.48 22.97
C LEU A 15 3.50 -4.56 23.52
N LEU A 16 2.75 -3.92 22.61
CA LEU A 16 1.60 -3.09 22.94
C LEU A 16 0.45 -3.87 23.60
N ILE A 17 0.20 -5.11 23.18
CA ILE A 17 -0.87 -5.95 23.70
C ILE A 17 -0.49 -6.52 25.07
N ILE A 18 0.75 -7.00 25.20
CA ILE A 18 1.22 -7.78 26.35
C ILE A 18 1.58 -6.89 27.53
N ASP A 19 2.27 -5.77 27.30
CA ASP A 19 2.84 -4.96 28.37
C ASP A 19 2.01 -3.70 28.62
N GLU A 20 1.29 -3.68 29.74
CA GLU A 20 0.45 -2.56 30.15
C GLU A 20 1.23 -1.27 30.47
N GLN A 21 2.48 -1.40 30.93
CA GLN A 21 3.35 -0.29 31.26
C GLN A 21 3.88 0.37 29.97
N ILE A 22 4.27 -0.43 28.98
CA ILE A 22 4.64 0.01 27.64
C ILE A 22 3.41 0.55 26.89
N ARG A 23 2.25 -0.09 27.02
CA ARG A 23 0.97 0.37 26.44
C ARG A 23 0.60 1.79 26.90
N ARG A 24 0.76 2.09 28.21
CA ARG A 24 0.59 3.45 28.74
C ARG A 24 1.56 4.47 28.16
N GLN A 25 2.74 4.03 27.70
CA GLN A 25 3.72 4.90 27.05
C GLN A 25 3.40 5.10 25.56
N TYR A 26 2.79 4.11 24.90
CA TYR A 26 2.57 4.09 23.45
C TYR A 26 1.21 4.60 22.95
N VAL A 27 0.10 4.44 23.70
CA VAL A 27 -1.20 4.27 23.02
C VAL A 27 -1.86 5.52 22.39
N VAL A 28 -2.04 6.67 23.04
CA VAL A 28 -2.89 7.76 22.44
C VAL A 28 -2.39 9.18 22.76
N LEU A 29 -1.16 9.30 23.25
CA LEU A 29 -0.60 10.55 23.79
C LEU A 29 0.45 11.19 22.87
N HIS A 30 0.19 11.29 21.56
CA HIS A 30 1.02 12.13 20.69
C HIS A 30 0.30 13.36 20.13
N PHE A 31 -1.03 13.34 19.97
CA PHE A 31 -1.75 14.55 19.57
C PHE A 31 -1.94 15.54 20.72
N SER A 32 -2.13 15.08 21.97
CA SER A 32 -2.24 15.96 23.15
C SER A 32 -0.93 16.23 23.87
N ARG A 33 0.14 15.48 23.56
CA ARG A 33 1.43 15.54 24.29
C ARG A 33 2.58 16.18 23.52
N PHE A 34 2.33 16.64 22.29
CA PHE A 34 3.17 17.66 21.66
C PHE A 34 3.34 18.90 22.58
N PHE A 35 2.38 19.13 23.49
CA PHE A 35 2.41 20.20 24.50
C PHE A 35 3.06 19.86 25.85
N LEU A 36 3.39 18.59 26.16
CA LEU A 36 3.87 18.18 27.49
C LEU A 36 5.31 17.67 27.41
N PHE A 37 6.21 18.63 27.18
CA PHE A 37 7.58 18.46 26.71
C PHE A 37 8.66 18.25 27.80
N LEU A 38 8.37 17.76 29.01
CA LEU A 38 9.40 17.76 30.07
C LEU A 38 9.40 16.48 30.91
N LYS A 39 9.68 15.33 30.30
CA LYS A 39 10.23 14.19 31.04
C LYS A 39 11.44 13.63 30.30
N PRO A 40 12.63 13.55 30.93
CA PRO A 40 13.80 12.99 30.31
C PRO A 40 13.53 11.51 29.98
N MET A 41 13.70 11.18 28.71
CA MET A 41 13.46 9.84 28.17
C MET A 41 14.82 9.25 27.78
N SER A 42 15.03 7.95 28.00
CA SER A 42 16.28 7.29 27.59
C SER A 42 16.39 7.26 26.06
N CYS A 43 17.62 7.28 25.53
CA CYS A 43 17.86 7.21 24.07
C CYS A 43 17.22 5.98 23.43
N GLU A 44 17.21 4.85 24.12
CA GLU A 44 16.57 3.61 23.66
C GLU A 44 15.06 3.80 23.45
N LEU A 45 14.38 4.43 24.40
CA LEU A 45 12.94 4.66 24.31
C LEU A 45 12.60 5.67 23.21
N ILE A 46 13.47 6.66 22.97
CA ILE A 46 13.34 7.59 21.85
C ILE A 46 13.47 6.86 20.50
N ALA A 47 14.51 6.02 20.34
CA ALA A 47 14.73 5.24 19.11
C ALA A 47 13.58 4.26 18.84
N LEU A 48 13.08 3.61 19.89
CA LEU A 48 11.93 2.70 19.84
C LEU A 48 10.65 3.41 19.39
N ASN A 49 10.38 4.61 19.92
CA ASN A 49 9.24 5.43 19.49
C ASN A 49 9.36 5.91 18.04
N ILE A 50 10.55 6.39 17.64
CA ILE A 50 10.79 6.82 16.25
C ILE A 50 10.61 5.65 15.28
N SER A 51 11.18 4.48 15.58
CA SER A 51 11.03 3.27 14.76
C SER A 51 9.55 2.89 14.61
N PHE A 52 8.78 2.92 15.70
CA PHE A 52 7.36 2.62 15.66
C PHE A 52 6.58 3.60 14.79
N ILE A 53 6.80 4.90 14.98
CA ILE A 53 6.15 5.96 14.21
C ILE A 53 6.44 5.79 12.72
N ILE A 54 7.70 5.58 12.34
CA ILE A 54 8.10 5.37 10.94
C ILE A 54 7.41 4.12 10.36
N ASN A 55 7.37 3.01 11.10
CA ASN A 55 6.71 1.79 10.63
C ASN A 55 5.20 1.97 10.47
N ILE A 56 4.54 2.71 11.37
CA ILE A 56 3.12 3.06 11.23
C ILE A 56 2.90 3.89 9.97
N TYR A 57 3.67 4.97 9.77
CA TYR A 57 3.52 5.81 8.59
C TYR A 57 3.80 5.03 7.31
N ALA A 58 4.85 4.22 7.29
CA ALA A 58 5.17 3.35 6.15
C ALA A 58 4.00 2.41 5.82
N CYS A 59 3.32 1.85 6.84
CA CYS A 59 2.17 0.98 6.67
C CYS A 59 0.94 1.75 6.16
N ILE A 60 0.55 2.82 6.85
CA ILE A 60 -0.65 3.62 6.54
C ILE A 60 -0.55 4.24 5.14
N LEU A 61 0.57 4.88 4.80
CA LEU A 61 0.75 5.51 3.49
C LEU A 61 0.70 4.47 2.35
N SER A 62 1.29 3.29 2.56
CA SER A 62 1.21 2.20 1.58
C SER A 62 -0.21 1.68 1.40
N LEU A 63 -0.98 1.53 2.49
CA LEU A 63 -2.38 1.12 2.45
C LEU A 63 -3.27 2.15 1.73
N ILE A 64 -3.05 3.44 1.98
CA ILE A 64 -3.75 4.53 1.30
C ILE A 64 -3.47 4.45 -0.21
N MET A 65 -2.20 4.33 -0.61
CA MET A 65 -1.83 4.21 -2.03
C MET A 65 -2.40 2.95 -2.68
N LEU A 66 -2.42 1.82 -1.97
CA LEU A 66 -3.05 0.60 -2.45
C LEU A 66 -4.56 0.83 -2.70
N GLY A 67 -5.24 1.51 -1.77
CA GLY A 67 -6.64 1.90 -1.92
C GLY A 67 -6.90 2.77 -3.16
N TYR A 68 -6.01 3.72 -3.45
CA TYR A 68 -6.10 4.55 -4.67
C TYR A 68 -5.83 3.77 -5.97
N GLN A 69 -4.98 2.74 -5.93
CA GLN A 69 -4.65 1.91 -7.09
C GLN A 69 -5.77 0.92 -7.45
N ILE A 70 -6.58 0.48 -6.49
CA ILE A 70 -7.67 -0.48 -6.73
C ILE A 70 -8.68 0.03 -7.79
N PRO A 71 -9.27 1.24 -7.67
CA PRO A 71 -10.16 1.77 -8.70
C PRO A 71 -9.49 1.95 -10.07
N ALA A 72 -8.22 2.39 -10.08
CA ALA A 72 -7.45 2.57 -11.31
C ALA A 72 -7.29 1.23 -12.05
N LEU A 73 -6.99 0.15 -11.33
CA LEU A 73 -6.90 -1.19 -11.88
C LEU A 73 -8.26 -1.75 -12.27
N TYR A 74 -9.28 -1.57 -11.44
CA TYR A 74 -10.64 -2.06 -11.70
C TYR A 74 -11.26 -1.45 -12.96
N LEU A 75 -11.03 -0.15 -13.21
CA LEU A 75 -11.58 0.58 -14.35
C LEU A 75 -10.61 0.67 -15.53
N ASN A 76 -9.37 0.16 -15.39
CA ASN A 76 -8.26 0.35 -16.32
C ASN A 76 -8.05 1.82 -16.69
N THR A 77 -8.01 2.67 -15.67
CA THR A 77 -7.77 4.11 -15.78
C THR A 77 -6.43 4.48 -15.16
N THR A 78 -5.95 5.69 -15.44
CA THR A 78 -4.75 6.24 -14.79
C THR A 78 -5.14 7.33 -13.79
N PHE A 79 -4.22 7.69 -12.90
CA PHE A 79 -4.41 8.83 -11.99
C PHE A 79 -4.64 10.16 -12.73
N TYR A 80 -4.13 10.28 -13.96
CA TYR A 80 -4.29 11.47 -14.79
C TYR A 80 -5.59 11.45 -15.61
N THR A 81 -6.16 10.27 -15.85
CA THR A 81 -7.36 10.08 -16.68
C THR A 81 -8.43 9.23 -15.98
N PRO A 82 -8.89 9.63 -14.76
CA PRO A 82 -9.78 8.80 -13.94
C PRO A 82 -11.17 8.55 -14.55
N LYS A 83 -11.62 9.42 -15.48
CA LYS A 83 -12.92 9.32 -16.16
C LYS A 83 -12.85 8.67 -17.54
N ASP A 84 -11.66 8.26 -17.99
CA ASP A 84 -11.47 7.69 -19.33
C ASP A 84 -11.64 6.17 -19.31
N TYR A 85 -12.88 5.71 -19.48
CA TYR A 85 -13.22 4.28 -19.46
C TYR A 85 -13.04 3.57 -20.79
N ARG A 86 -12.41 4.21 -21.79
CA ARG A 86 -12.24 3.62 -23.14
C ARG A 86 -11.38 2.36 -23.13
N TYR A 87 -10.52 2.19 -22.14
CA TYR A 87 -9.64 1.03 -21.98
C TYR A 87 -10.21 -0.04 -21.04
N ASN A 88 -11.41 0.18 -20.49
CA ASN A 88 -12.04 -0.79 -19.60
C ASN A 88 -12.52 -2.02 -20.39
N GLN A 89 -11.83 -3.14 -20.21
CA GLN A 89 -12.11 -4.45 -20.82
C GLN A 89 -12.85 -5.40 -19.86
N GLY A 90 -13.37 -4.89 -18.75
CA GLY A 90 -13.96 -5.68 -17.66
C GLY A 90 -12.92 -6.22 -16.68
N LEU A 91 -13.39 -6.74 -15.55
CA LEU A 91 -12.57 -7.07 -14.37
C LEU A 91 -11.38 -7.98 -14.70
N LEU A 92 -11.64 -9.10 -15.38
CA LEU A 92 -10.61 -10.07 -15.76
C LEU A 92 -9.66 -9.51 -16.83
N GLY A 93 -10.20 -8.79 -17.82
CA GLY A 93 -9.41 -8.18 -18.89
C GLY A 93 -8.44 -7.12 -18.36
N ASN A 94 -8.92 -6.27 -17.46
CA ASN A 94 -8.12 -5.22 -16.82
C ASN A 94 -7.03 -5.84 -15.93
N PHE A 95 -7.37 -6.86 -15.16
CA PHE A 95 -6.42 -7.59 -14.32
C PHE A 95 -5.33 -8.29 -15.14
N MET A 96 -5.70 -8.88 -16.28
CA MET A 96 -4.76 -9.54 -17.19
C MET A 96 -3.91 -8.53 -17.97
N ALA A 97 -4.44 -7.34 -18.29
CA ALA A 97 -3.66 -6.24 -18.85
C ALA A 97 -2.59 -5.76 -17.88
N PHE A 98 -2.89 -5.71 -16.57
CA PHE A 98 -1.94 -5.30 -15.55
C PHE A 98 -0.91 -6.39 -15.18
N MET A 99 -1.35 -7.62 -14.92
CA MET A 99 -0.47 -8.69 -14.42
C MET A 99 0.09 -9.62 -15.49
N GLY A 100 -0.35 -9.47 -16.74
CA GLY A 100 0.00 -10.33 -17.86
C GLY A 100 -0.50 -11.76 -17.70
N LYS A 101 0.02 -12.66 -18.54
CA LYS A 101 -0.43 -14.07 -18.59
C LYS A 101 -0.19 -14.85 -17.30
N ARG A 102 0.80 -14.45 -16.49
CA ARG A 102 1.15 -15.15 -15.23
C ARG A 102 0.30 -14.70 -14.04
N GLY A 103 -0.51 -13.65 -14.20
CA GLY A 103 -1.47 -13.22 -13.20
C GLY A 103 -0.83 -12.99 -11.83
N LEU A 104 -1.42 -13.59 -10.79
CA LEU A 104 -0.98 -13.43 -9.39
C LEU A 104 0.44 -13.93 -9.12
N TRP A 105 1.00 -14.81 -9.95
CA TRP A 105 2.40 -15.25 -9.79
C TRP A 105 3.39 -14.10 -9.97
N THR A 106 3.03 -13.10 -10.80
CA THR A 106 3.80 -11.86 -10.95
C THR A 106 3.81 -11.03 -9.65
N PHE A 107 2.75 -11.12 -8.84
CA PHE A 107 2.64 -10.40 -7.57
C PHE A 107 3.50 -11.04 -6.47
N ILE A 108 3.58 -12.37 -6.46
CA ILE A 108 4.34 -13.12 -5.45
C ILE A 108 5.85 -13.00 -5.69
N SER A 109 6.29 -12.88 -6.94
CA SER A 109 7.71 -12.71 -7.28
C SER A 109 7.90 -11.68 -8.39
N PRO A 110 8.46 -10.50 -8.07
CA PRO A 110 8.73 -9.46 -9.06
C PRO A 110 9.83 -9.87 -10.07
N SER A 111 10.58 -10.94 -9.78
CA SER A 111 11.60 -11.49 -10.68
C SER A 111 10.99 -12.30 -11.83
N ILE A 112 9.72 -12.69 -11.73
CA ILE A 112 9.03 -13.45 -12.76
C ILE A 112 8.54 -12.48 -13.85
N ARG A 113 9.25 -12.44 -14.99
CA ARG A 113 8.79 -11.69 -16.18
C ARG A 113 7.48 -12.29 -16.68
N SER A 114 6.38 -11.56 -16.54
CA SER A 114 5.08 -11.92 -17.13
C SER A 114 4.97 -11.22 -18.49
N PRO A 115 4.77 -11.95 -19.60
CA PRO A 115 4.50 -11.31 -20.87
C PRO A 115 3.16 -10.59 -20.78
N LEU A 116 3.21 -9.26 -20.86
CA LEU A 116 2.04 -8.40 -20.96
C LEU A 116 1.38 -8.56 -22.34
N PRO A 117 0.07 -8.35 -22.47
CA PRO A 117 -0.63 -8.48 -23.74
C PRO A 117 -0.33 -7.33 -24.71
N HIS A 118 0.35 -6.27 -24.28
CA HIS A 118 0.67 -5.08 -25.07
C HIS A 118 2.10 -4.58 -24.83
N ASP A 119 2.65 -3.87 -25.80
CA ASP A 119 3.99 -3.26 -25.74
C ASP A 119 4.02 -1.89 -25.02
N GLY A 120 2.89 -1.47 -24.43
CA GLY A 120 2.75 -0.21 -23.71
C GLY A 120 2.51 1.01 -24.62
N THR A 121 2.71 0.89 -25.93
CA THR A 121 2.44 1.93 -26.93
C THR A 121 1.02 1.90 -27.48
N LYS A 122 0.39 0.72 -27.51
CA LYS A 122 -0.97 0.50 -28.01
C LYS A 122 -1.76 -0.29 -26.98
N TRP A 123 -2.97 0.17 -26.71
CA TRP A 123 -3.87 -0.42 -25.72
C TRP A 123 -5.19 -0.79 -26.39
N GLN A 124 -5.76 -1.92 -26.02
CA GLN A 124 -7.06 -2.35 -26.54
C GLN A 124 -8.15 -1.43 -26.00
N THR A 125 -8.89 -0.79 -26.90
CA THR A 125 -10.03 0.05 -26.56
C THR A 125 -11.33 -0.72 -26.71
N LYS A 126 -12.33 -0.34 -25.93
CA LYS A 126 -13.71 -0.79 -26.13
C LYS A 126 -14.17 -0.23 -27.48
N GLN A 127 -14.55 -1.09 -28.41
CA GLN A 127 -15.07 -0.65 -29.70
C GLN A 127 -16.30 0.24 -29.45
N ALA A 128 -16.34 1.42 -30.08
CA ALA A 128 -17.56 2.21 -30.12
C ALA A 128 -18.64 1.37 -30.82
N PRO A 129 -19.90 1.34 -30.33
CA PRO A 129 -20.96 0.68 -31.05
C PRO A 129 -21.03 1.30 -32.44
N THR A 130 -20.72 0.53 -33.47
CA THR A 130 -20.93 0.91 -34.86
C THR A 130 -22.44 1.00 -35.05
N THR A 131 -22.98 2.21 -34.91
CA THR A 131 -24.32 2.54 -35.40
C THR A 131 -24.25 2.52 -36.92
N PHE A 132 -24.74 1.42 -37.51
CA PHE A 132 -25.15 1.35 -38.90
C PHE A 132 -26.64 1.68 -38.98
#